data_AF-A0A497LFF5-F1
#
_entry.id   AF-A0A497LFF5-F1
#
_cell.length_a   1.000
_cell.length_b   1.000
_cell.length_c   1.000
_cell.angle_alpha   90.00
_cell.angle_beta   90.00
_cell.angle_gamma   90.00
#
_symmetry.space_group_name_H-M   'P 1'
#
loop_
_entity.id
_entity.type
_entity.pdbx_description
1 polymer ?
#
loop_
_entity_poly.entity_id
_entity_poly.type
_entity_poly.pdbx_seq_one_letter_code
_entity_poly.pdbx_strand_id
1 'polypeptide(L)' 'MTIQGIHRYVNVYPAAIKAVSSGRAIVKPYVTHIFLLGRILEGFETHIRRIGNSMKIQMAV' A
#
# COMPACT_ATOMS: atom_id res chain seq x y z
N MET A 1 5.22 -31.11 -10.46
CA MET A 1 5.24 -29.65 -10.22
C MET A 1 3.80 -29.19 -10.05
N THR A 2 3.48 -28.49 -8.97
CA THR A 2 2.10 -28.07 -8.64
C THR A 2 1.96 -26.57 -8.91
N ILE A 3 0.91 -26.18 -9.63
CA ILE A 3 0.56 -24.76 -9.82
C ILE A 3 -0.46 -24.38 -8.74
N GLN A 4 -0.18 -23.31 -7.99
CA GLN A 4 -1.07 -22.78 -6.96
C GLN A 4 -1.37 -21.31 -7.23
N GLY A 5 -2.65 -20.96 -7.38
CA GLY A 5 -3.10 -19.58 -7.46
C GLY A 5 -3.23 -18.95 -6.08
N ILE A 6 -3.00 -17.64 -5.98
CA ILE A 6 -3.21 -16.86 -4.75
C ILE A 6 -4.39 -15.92 -4.97
N HIS A 7 -5.44 -16.04 -4.15
CA HIS A 7 -6.58 -15.14 -4.17
C HIS A 7 -6.67 -14.37 -2.84
N ARG A 8 -6.19 -13.13 -2.85
CA ARG A 8 -6.11 -12.27 -1.67
C ARG A 8 -5.37 -12.97 -0.52
N TYR A 9 -5.99 -13.10 0.64
CA TYR A 9 -5.38 -13.58 1.86
C TYR A 9 -6.42 -14.21 2.81
N VAL A 10 -5.97 -15.12 3.68
CA VAL A 10 -6.76 -15.72 4.76
C VAL A 10 -5.94 -15.71 6.05
N ASN A 11 -6.53 -15.23 7.15
CA ASN A 11 -5.93 -15.23 8.50
C ASN A 11 -4.54 -14.57 8.65
N VAL A 12 -4.15 -13.65 7.76
CA VAL A 12 -2.80 -13.04 7.75
C VAL A 12 -2.63 -11.80 8.63
N TYR A 13 -3.73 -11.14 9.02
CA TYR A 13 -3.66 -9.85 9.72
C TYR A 13 -2.86 -9.90 11.03
N PRO A 14 -3.06 -10.87 11.95
CA PRO A 14 -2.28 -10.93 13.18
C PRO A 14 -0.76 -11.07 12.92
N ALA A 15 -0.39 -11.87 11.92
CA ALA A 15 1.01 -12.05 11.53
C ALA A 15 1.61 -10.77 10.92
N ALA A 16 0.86 -10.09 10.05
CA ALA A 16 1.28 -8.83 9.43
C ALA A 16 1.48 -7.71 10.46
N ILE A 17 0.54 -7.56 11.41
CA ILE A 17 0.66 -6.60 12.51
C ILE A 17 1.92 -6.88 13.32
N LYS A 18 2.16 -8.14 13.71
CA LYS A 18 3.37 -8.54 14.44
C LYS A 18 4.65 -8.28 13.65
N ALA A 19 4.64 -8.47 12.33
CA ALA A 19 5.80 -8.21 11.49
C ALA A 19 6.15 -6.72 11.45
N VAL A 20 5.14 -5.86 11.27
CA VAL A 20 5.32 -4.40 11.24
C VAL A 20 5.71 -3.85 12.62
N SER A 21 5.02 -4.28 13.69
CA SER A 21 5.28 -3.78 15.05
C SER A 21 6.66 -4.18 15.58
N SER A 22 7.18 -5.34 15.15
CA SER A 22 8.54 -5.80 15.50
C SER A 22 9.64 -5.21 14.61
N GLY A 23 9.30 -4.34 13.64
CA GLY A 23 10.28 -3.76 12.71
C GLY A 23 10.82 -4.74 11.66
N ARG A 24 10.39 -6.01 11.67
CA ARG A 24 10.76 -7.02 10.66
C ARG A 24 10.17 -6.73 9.28
N ALA A 25 9.09 -5.95 9.23
CA ALA A 25 8.53 -5.42 7.99
C ALA A 25 8.42 -3.90 8.07
N ILE A 26 9.23 -3.18 7.26
CA ILE A 26 9.23 -1.72 7.19
C ILE A 26 8.40 -1.29 5.98
N VAL A 27 7.19 -0.80 6.21
CA VAL A 27 6.22 -0.49 5.13
C VAL A 27 6.08 0.99 4.80
N LYS A 28 6.49 1.88 5.72
CA LYS A 28 6.33 3.34 5.55
C LYS A 28 7.01 3.90 4.28
N PRO A 29 8.23 3.48 3.89
CA PRO A 29 8.90 4.00 2.69
C PRO A 29 8.16 3.73 1.37
N TYR A 30 7.25 2.75 1.33
CA TYR A 30 6.46 2.49 0.12
C TYR A 30 5.40 3.57 -0.14
N VAL A 31 4.99 4.32 0.89
CA VAL A 31 4.07 5.46 0.76
C VAL A 31 4.82 6.63 0.14
N THR A 32 4.67 6.77 -1.17
CA THR A 32 5.32 7.83 -1.97
C THR A 32 4.61 9.16 -1.91
N HIS A 33 3.27 9.15 -1.79
CA HIS A 33 2.45 10.35 -1.81
C HIS A 33 1.30 10.23 -0.80
N ILE A 34 0.96 11.34 -0.16
CA ILE A 34 -0.18 11.46 0.74
C ILE A 34 -1.03 12.63 0.25
N PHE A 35 -2.31 12.39 0.00
CA PHE A 35 -3.29 13.42 -0.34
C PHE A 35 -4.39 13.44 0.72
N LEU A 36 -4.95 14.62 0.99
CA LEU A 36 -6.18 14.74 1.76
C LEU A 36 -7.35 14.18 0.94
N LEU A 37 -8.38 13.65 1.60
CA LEU A 37 -9.54 13.05 0.93
C LEU A 37 -10.23 14.03 -0.03
N GLY A 38 -10.26 15.33 0.28
CA GLY A 38 -10.79 16.37 -0.62
C GLY A 38 -10.03 16.51 -1.95
N ARG A 39 -8.80 16.00 -2.04
CA ARG A 39 -7.93 16.00 -3.24
C ARG A 39 -7.83 14.62 -3.88
N ILE A 40 -8.84 13.76 -3.67
CA ILE A 40 -8.85 12.38 -4.17
C ILE A 40 -8.59 12.29 -5.69
N LEU A 41 -9.14 13.21 -6.49
CA LEU A 41 -8.94 13.24 -7.94
C LEU A 41 -7.46 13.45 -8.32
N GLU A 42 -6.77 14.35 -7.62
CA GLU A 42 -5.35 14.59 -7.84
C GLU A 42 -4.50 13.38 -7.42
N GLY A 43 -4.91 12.69 -6.36
CA GLY A 43 -4.30 11.45 -5.93
C GLY A 43 -4.43 10.34 -6.97
N PHE A 44 -5.62 10.15 -7.56
CA PHE A 44 -5.80 9.22 -8.67
C PHE A 44 -4.98 9.61 -9.90
N GLU A 45 -4.96 10.89 -10.27
CA GLU A 45 -4.19 11.37 -11.41
C GLU A 45 -2.69 11.10 -11.24
N THR A 46 -2.17 11.35 -10.03
CA THR A 46 -0.77 11.05 -9.65
C THR A 46 -0.44 9.56 -9.79
N HIS A 47 -1.39 8.67 -9.51
CA HIS A 47 -1.23 7.23 -9.72
C HIS A 47 -1.25 6.86 -11.21
N ILE A 48 -2.26 7.31 -11.94
CA ILE A 48 -2.47 6.98 -13.36
C ILE A 48 -1.28 7.46 -14.20
N ARG A 49 -0.86 8.71 -13.99
CA ARG A 49 0.24 9.34 -14.74
C ARG A 49 1.63 9.01 -14.19
N ARG A 50 1.73 8.24 -13.10
CA ARG A 50 2.99 7.90 -12.42
C ARG A 50 3.86 9.12 -12.06
N ILE A 51 3.21 10.23 -11.67
CA ILE A 51 3.91 11.47 -11.29
C ILE A 51 4.78 11.18 -10.05
N GLY A 52 6.03 11.65 -10.08
CA GLY A 52 6.96 11.51 -8.95
C GLY A 52 7.38 10.07 -8.64
N ASN A 53 7.38 9.17 -9.62
CA ASN A 53 7.65 7.73 -9.43
C ASN A 53 6.75 7.11 -8.34
N SER A 54 5.44 7.39 -8.43
CA SER A 54 4.45 6.94 -7.47
C SER A 54 4.39 5.41 -7.35
N MET A 55 4.36 4.91 -6.10
CA MET A 55 4.25 3.48 -5.77
C MET A 55 2.98 3.20 -4.96
N LYS A 56 2.93 3.67 -3.71
CA LYS A 56 1.70 3.71 -2.90
C LYS A 56 1.28 5.15 -2.69
N ILE A 57 0.03 5.44 -3.03
CA ILE A 57 -0.65 6.69 -2.69
C ILE A 57 -1.59 6.42 -1.52
N GLN A 58 -1.52 7.25 -0.50
CA GLN A 58 -2.38 7.19 0.67
C GLN A 58 -3.34 8.38 0.68
N MET A 59 -4.63 8.11 0.92
CA MET A 59 -5.60 9.16 1.22
C MET A 59 -5.68 9.31 2.74
N ALA A 60 -5.44 10.52 3.23
CA ALA A 60 -5.63 10.90 4.62
C ALA A 60 -6.99 11.60 4.77
N VAL A 61 -7.67 11.33 5.89
CA VAL A 61 -8.91 12.02 6.27
C VAL A 61 -8.55 13.34 6.95
#